data_AF-M2Q2Z4-F1
#
_entry.id   AF-M2Q2Z4-F1
#
_cell.length_a   1.000
_cell.length_b   1.000
_cell.length_c   1.000
_cell.angle_alpha   90.00
_cell.angle_beta   90.00
_cell.angle_gamma   90.00
#
_symmetry.space_group_name_H-M   'P 1'
#
loop_
_entity.id
_entity.type
_entity.pdbx_description
1 polymer ?
#
loop_
_entity_poly.entity_id
_entity_poly.type
_entity_poly.pdbx_seq_one_letter_code
_entity_poly.pdbx_strand_id
1 'polypeptide(L)'
;MPGGRLTQEDRRLIAAWLKDGLGYAEIARRLGRPTSTISREVARNSGHSGYRAEEASRVTGERARRRKPRPRAIPVVESGYGRDPEAVRTFETDFAEMMVATGLPRMTARVLSCLAVSDNGVLNAAELARRLQVSPASISNAVGYLEMQAMLRRERDGRREQYVIDEEMPQRVWAESIRANQEWVRIARQGADVLGVATPAGARMDDLSRFHARINEVMLDSRVAVYASDALTALAALLHAGRALSAPALASALGWTVERVLGALRVVEEHPHIAGPVTVVRAASGGSGGSGYRAVPLVERLTAAQVAALES
;
A
#
# COMPACT_ATOMS: atom_id res chain seq x y z
N MET A 1 -28.06 -4.62 -23.58
CA MET A 1 -28.93 -5.42 -22.70
C MET A 1 -29.77 -4.48 -21.84
N PRO A 2 -31.10 -4.34 -22.04
CA PRO A 2 -31.89 -3.42 -21.24
C PRO A 2 -32.25 -4.08 -19.89
N GLY A 3 -31.29 -4.12 -18.97
CA GLY A 3 -31.39 -4.75 -17.63
C GLY A 3 -31.64 -3.75 -16.50
N GLY A 4 -32.49 -2.75 -16.70
CA GLY A 4 -32.88 -1.79 -15.67
C GLY A 4 -33.84 -2.39 -14.62
N ARG A 5 -33.93 -1.75 -13.45
CA ARG A 5 -34.98 -2.08 -12.46
C ARG A 5 -36.35 -1.82 -13.08
N LEU A 6 -37.33 -2.68 -12.79
CA LEU A 6 -38.72 -2.44 -13.19
C LEU A 6 -39.17 -1.07 -12.66
N THR A 7 -39.76 -0.26 -13.53
CA THR A 7 -40.31 1.05 -13.18
C THR A 7 -41.66 0.90 -12.46
N GLN A 8 -42.23 1.99 -11.94
CA GLN A 8 -43.61 1.96 -11.42
C GLN A 8 -44.60 1.63 -12.54
N GLU A 9 -44.34 2.14 -13.74
CA GLU A 9 -45.18 1.90 -14.92
C GLU A 9 -45.11 0.45 -15.37
N ASP A 10 -43.90 -0.14 -15.44
CA ASP A 10 -43.71 -1.56 -15.74
C ASP A 10 -44.56 -2.44 -14.79
N ARG A 11 -44.60 -2.10 -13.50
CA ARG A 11 -45.38 -2.86 -12.50
C ARG A 11 -46.89 -2.70 -12.68
N ARG A 12 -47.38 -1.53 -13.08
CA ARG A 12 -48.80 -1.33 -13.39
C ARG A 12 -49.22 -2.17 -14.60
N LEU A 13 -48.39 -2.21 -15.64
CA LEU A 13 -48.63 -3.04 -16.82
C LEU A 13 -48.62 -4.54 -16.49
N ILE A 14 -47.70 -5.00 -15.64
CA ILE A 14 -47.69 -6.38 -15.13
C ILE A 14 -49.03 -6.69 -14.43
N ALA A 15 -49.53 -5.82 -13.56
CA ALA A 15 -50.79 -6.06 -12.86
C ALA A 15 -52.00 -6.10 -13.80
N ALA A 16 -52.06 -5.19 -14.78
CA ALA A 16 -53.13 -5.17 -15.78
C ALA A 16 -53.14 -6.45 -16.62
N TRP A 17 -51.99 -6.84 -17.17
CA TRP A 17 -51.92 -8.01 -18.03
C TRP A 17 -52.08 -9.34 -17.29
N LEU A 18 -51.71 -9.42 -16.02
CA LEU A 18 -52.07 -10.59 -15.20
C LEU A 18 -53.57 -10.69 -14.97
N LYS A 19 -54.27 -9.56 -14.82
CA LYS A 19 -55.74 -9.53 -14.73
C LYS A 19 -56.40 -9.95 -16.04
N ASP A 20 -55.78 -9.63 -17.17
CA ASP A 20 -56.19 -10.06 -18.51
C ASP A 20 -55.80 -11.52 -18.82
N GLY A 21 -55.18 -12.24 -17.87
CA GLY A 21 -54.84 -13.66 -17.99
C GLY A 21 -53.56 -13.97 -18.77
N LEU A 22 -52.70 -12.98 -19.03
CA LEU A 22 -51.44 -13.20 -19.75
C LEU A 22 -50.42 -13.95 -18.89
N GLY A 23 -49.71 -14.90 -19.51
CA GLY A 23 -48.60 -15.61 -18.90
C GLY A 23 -47.32 -14.75 -18.76
N TYR A 24 -46.44 -15.12 -17.82
CA TYR A 24 -45.22 -14.36 -17.51
C TYR A 24 -44.27 -14.17 -18.70
N ALA A 25 -44.17 -15.15 -19.60
CA ALA A 25 -43.32 -15.06 -20.79
C ALA A 25 -43.84 -14.01 -21.79
N GLU A 26 -45.15 -13.84 -21.89
CA GLU A 26 -45.76 -12.84 -22.78
C GLU A 26 -45.56 -11.43 -22.22
N ILE A 27 -45.80 -11.25 -20.92
CA ILE A 27 -45.55 -9.99 -20.21
C ILE A 27 -44.07 -9.58 -20.33
N ALA A 28 -43.16 -10.54 -20.21
CA ALA A 28 -41.73 -10.32 -20.34
C ALA A 28 -41.33 -9.84 -21.75
N ARG A 29 -41.89 -10.45 -22.80
CA ARG A 29 -41.67 -10.00 -24.19
C ARG A 29 -42.15 -8.57 -24.41
N ARG A 30 -43.36 -8.25 -23.94
CA ARG A 30 -43.96 -6.90 -24.11
C ARG A 30 -43.16 -5.79 -23.40
N LEU A 31 -42.56 -6.09 -22.25
CA LEU A 31 -41.73 -5.14 -21.50
C LEU A 31 -40.25 -5.13 -21.94
N GLY A 32 -39.85 -6.01 -22.86
CA GLY A 32 -38.44 -6.19 -23.21
C GLY A 32 -37.59 -6.62 -22.00
N ARG A 33 -38.13 -7.46 -21.12
CA ARG A 33 -37.47 -7.94 -19.90
C ARG A 33 -37.30 -9.46 -19.91
N PRO A 34 -36.33 -10.01 -19.17
CA PRO A 34 -36.24 -11.46 -18.96
C PRO A 34 -37.49 -12.00 -18.23
N THR A 35 -37.98 -13.17 -18.64
CA THR A 35 -39.11 -13.86 -17.98
C THR A 35 -38.85 -14.10 -16.48
N SER A 36 -37.59 -14.36 -16.12
CA SER A 36 -37.17 -14.53 -14.72
C SER A 36 -37.33 -13.26 -13.88
N THR A 37 -37.27 -12.07 -14.49
CA THR A 37 -37.51 -10.79 -13.80
C THR A 37 -38.98 -10.66 -13.44
N ILE A 38 -39.88 -10.97 -14.36
CA ILE A 38 -41.33 -10.90 -14.14
C ILE A 38 -41.76 -11.95 -13.11
N SER A 39 -41.32 -13.20 -13.28
CA SER A 39 -41.62 -14.29 -12.33
C SER A 39 -41.18 -13.97 -10.90
N ARG A 40 -39.94 -13.49 -10.70
CA ARG A 40 -39.44 -13.13 -9.36
C ARG A 40 -40.12 -11.90 -8.78
N GLU A 41 -40.52 -10.95 -9.61
CA GLU A 41 -41.27 -9.76 -9.17
C GLU A 41 -42.66 -10.15 -8.69
N VAL A 42 -43.38 -10.95 -9.48
CA VAL A 42 -44.74 -11.41 -9.15
C VAL A 42 -44.70 -12.31 -7.92
N ALA A 43 -43.81 -13.29 -7.86
CA ALA A 43 -43.68 -14.18 -6.70
C ALA A 43 -43.38 -13.43 -5.40
N ARG A 44 -42.63 -12.33 -5.45
CA ARG A 44 -42.24 -11.55 -4.27
C ARG A 44 -43.32 -10.58 -3.79
N ASN A 45 -44.21 -10.13 -4.67
CA ASN A 45 -45.19 -9.09 -4.36
C ASN A 45 -46.64 -9.51 -4.65
N SER A 46 -46.90 -10.82 -4.76
CA SER A 46 -48.25 -11.37 -4.81
C SER A 46 -48.71 -11.73 -3.41
N GLY A 47 -49.92 -11.32 -3.06
CA GLY A 47 -50.59 -11.69 -1.82
C GLY A 47 -51.85 -12.52 -2.09
N HIS A 48 -52.69 -12.69 -1.07
CA HIS A 48 -53.94 -13.43 -1.16
C HIS A 48 -54.92 -12.88 -2.22
N SER A 49 -54.77 -11.60 -2.60
CA SER A 49 -55.57 -10.90 -3.61
C SER A 49 -54.86 -10.73 -4.97
N GLY A 50 -53.79 -11.49 -5.23
CA GLY A 50 -52.98 -11.36 -6.46
C GLY A 50 -51.83 -10.35 -6.36
N TYR A 51 -51.24 -10.00 -7.51
CA TYR A 51 -50.07 -9.12 -7.62
C TYR A 51 -50.41 -7.65 -7.32
N ARG A 52 -49.64 -7.01 -6.43
CA ARG A 52 -49.89 -5.63 -5.97
C ARG A 52 -48.81 -4.65 -6.45
N ALA A 53 -49.03 -4.01 -7.59
CA ALA A 53 -48.05 -3.12 -8.23
C ALA A 53 -47.63 -1.89 -7.38
N GLU A 54 -48.57 -1.28 -6.66
CA GLU A 54 -48.31 -0.09 -5.87
C GLU A 54 -47.51 -0.40 -4.60
N GLU A 55 -47.84 -1.51 -3.94
CA GLU A 55 -47.11 -2.00 -2.77
C GLU A 55 -45.66 -2.40 -3.16
N ALA A 56 -45.49 -3.09 -4.28
CA ALA A 56 -44.19 -3.44 -4.84
C ALA A 56 -43.32 -2.19 -5.15
N SER A 57 -43.95 -1.14 -5.69
CA SER A 57 -43.30 0.15 -5.96
C SER A 57 -42.92 0.88 -4.67
N ARG A 58 -43.82 0.89 -3.67
CA ARG A 58 -43.59 1.51 -2.36
C ARG A 58 -42.44 0.84 -1.60
N VAL A 59 -42.44 -0.49 -1.50
CA VAL A 59 -41.38 -1.27 -0.85
C VAL A 59 -40.04 -1.07 -1.56
N THR A 60 -40.04 -1.02 -2.90
CA THR A 60 -38.82 -0.73 -3.68
C THR A 60 -38.32 0.70 -3.42
N GLY A 61 -39.23 1.68 -3.34
CA GLY A 61 -38.93 3.07 -3.02
C GLY A 61 -38.41 3.27 -1.60
N GLU A 62 -39.01 2.61 -0.60
CA GLU A 62 -38.56 2.64 0.80
C GLU A 62 -37.14 2.06 0.96
N ARG A 63 -36.83 0.96 0.25
CA ARG A 63 -35.48 0.39 0.21
C ARG A 63 -34.46 1.30 -0.46
N ALA A 64 -34.87 2.04 -1.50
CA ALA A 64 -34.01 3.04 -2.15
C ALA A 64 -33.76 4.25 -1.24
N ARG A 65 -34.80 4.72 -0.52
CA ARG A 65 -34.70 5.85 0.42
C ARG A 65 -33.89 5.53 1.68
N ARG A 66 -33.97 4.30 2.20
CA ARG A 66 -33.13 3.83 3.33
C ARG A 66 -31.64 3.70 2.98
N ARG A 67 -31.25 3.85 1.71
CA ARG A 67 -29.90 3.61 1.18
C ARG A 67 -29.07 4.87 0.90
N LYS A 68 -29.42 6.03 1.48
CA LYS A 68 -28.46 7.13 1.60
C LYS A 68 -27.84 7.09 2.99
N PRO A 69 -26.63 6.54 3.18
CA PRO A 69 -25.89 6.78 4.41
C PRO A 69 -25.67 8.29 4.51
N ARG A 70 -26.09 8.91 5.62
CA ARG A 70 -25.53 10.21 5.99
C ARG A 70 -24.01 10.02 6.12
N PRO A 71 -23.16 10.93 5.60
CA PRO A 71 -21.74 10.88 5.90
C PRO A 71 -21.62 10.92 7.41
N ARG A 72 -21.16 9.83 8.02
CA ARG A 72 -20.91 9.79 9.45
C ARG A 72 -19.72 10.72 9.66
N ALA A 73 -19.86 11.73 10.53
CA ALA A 73 -18.74 12.60 10.87
C ALA A 73 -17.56 11.71 11.26
N ILE A 74 -16.46 11.84 10.51
CA ILE A 74 -15.23 11.10 10.79
C ILE A 74 -14.77 11.63 12.16
N PRO A 75 -14.63 10.78 13.18
CA PRO A 75 -14.09 11.25 14.45
C PRO A 75 -12.70 11.82 14.17
N VAL A 76 -12.55 13.12 14.43
CA VAL A 76 -11.26 13.78 14.44
C VAL A 76 -10.48 13.13 15.57
N VAL A 77 -9.48 12.33 15.22
CA VAL A 77 -8.53 11.81 16.19
C VAL A 77 -7.61 12.98 16.52
N GLU A 78 -7.91 13.70 17.60
CA GLU A 78 -6.99 14.70 18.14
C GLU A 78 -5.76 13.95 18.66
N SER A 79 -4.69 14.00 17.89
CA SER A 79 -3.44 13.31 18.18
C SER A 79 -2.69 13.85 19.42
N GLY A 80 -3.24 14.82 20.15
CA GLY A 80 -2.57 15.49 21.28
C GLY A 80 -1.34 16.33 20.88
N TYR A 81 -0.87 16.24 19.64
CA TYR A 81 0.30 16.94 19.10
C TYR A 81 -0.03 18.31 18.45
N GLY A 82 -1.24 18.85 18.65
CA GLY A 82 -1.63 20.18 18.17
C GLY A 82 -1.70 20.34 16.63
N ARG A 83 -1.81 19.23 15.88
CA ARG A 83 -1.91 19.26 14.41
C ARG A 83 -3.29 19.69 13.96
N ASP A 84 -3.37 20.50 12.90
CA ASP A 84 -4.64 20.82 12.25
C ASP A 84 -5.28 19.53 11.66
N PRO A 85 -6.46 19.12 12.16
CA PRO A 85 -7.15 17.94 11.65
C PRO A 85 -7.47 17.99 10.16
N GLU A 86 -7.70 19.18 9.58
CA GLU A 86 -8.04 19.31 8.16
C GLU A 86 -6.81 19.14 7.27
N ALA A 87 -5.68 19.74 7.65
CA ALA A 87 -4.41 19.50 6.99
C ALA A 87 -4.04 18.00 6.97
N VAL A 88 -4.22 17.28 8.08
CA VAL A 88 -3.94 15.83 8.16
C VAL A 88 -4.83 15.02 7.22
N ARG A 89 -6.14 15.33 7.16
CA ARG A 89 -7.07 14.64 6.23
C ARG A 89 -6.74 14.90 4.76
N THR A 90 -6.31 16.12 4.45
CA THR A 90 -5.87 16.50 3.10
C THR A 90 -4.63 15.71 2.72
N PHE A 91 -3.62 15.70 3.59
CA PHE A 91 -2.40 14.92 3.38
C PHE A 91 -2.69 13.41 3.24
N GLU A 92 -3.54 12.82 4.08
CA GLU A 92 -3.94 11.40 3.98
C GLU A 92 -4.53 11.08 2.60
N THR A 93 -5.32 12.02 2.05
CA THR A 93 -5.92 11.90 0.72
C THR A 93 -4.86 12.00 -0.37
N ASP A 94 -4.02 13.04 -0.33
CA ASP A 94 -2.96 13.26 -1.32
C ASP A 94 -1.96 12.09 -1.35
N PHE A 95 -1.61 11.57 -0.17
CA PHE A 95 -0.71 10.43 -0.03
C PHE A 95 -1.33 9.15 -0.63
N ALA A 96 -2.64 8.93 -0.40
CA ALA A 96 -3.36 7.83 -1.03
C ALA A 96 -3.45 7.98 -2.55
N GLU A 97 -3.64 9.19 -3.06
CA GLU A 97 -3.71 9.47 -4.49
C GLU A 97 -2.36 9.27 -5.19
N MET A 98 -1.26 9.70 -4.56
CA MET A 98 0.10 9.40 -5.03
C MET A 98 0.32 7.89 -5.13
N MET A 99 -0.04 7.12 -4.10
CA MET A 99 0.08 5.66 -4.14
C MET A 99 -0.76 5.01 -5.24
N VAL A 100 -1.94 5.54 -5.53
CA VAL A 100 -2.75 5.07 -6.66
C VAL A 100 -2.07 5.38 -7.99
N ALA A 101 -1.48 6.56 -8.13
CA ALA A 101 -0.75 6.96 -9.34
C ALA A 101 0.49 6.09 -9.59
N THR A 102 1.10 5.54 -8.53
CA THR A 102 2.24 4.60 -8.63
C THR A 102 1.82 3.14 -8.79
N GLY A 103 0.52 2.84 -8.80
CA GLY A 103 -0.02 1.54 -9.19
C GLY A 103 -0.71 0.74 -8.07
N LEU A 104 -0.83 1.28 -6.84
CA LEU A 104 -1.60 0.59 -5.80
C LEU A 104 -3.10 0.64 -6.09
N PRO A 105 -3.86 -0.45 -5.83
CA PRO A 105 -5.31 -0.40 -5.86
C PRO A 105 -5.86 0.66 -4.90
N ARG A 106 -6.90 1.39 -5.30
CA ARG A 106 -7.44 2.53 -4.53
C ARG A 106 -7.76 2.22 -3.07
N MET A 107 -8.34 1.05 -2.77
CA MET A 107 -8.64 0.68 -1.38
C MET A 107 -7.38 0.29 -0.59
N THR A 108 -6.42 -0.36 -1.23
CA THR A 108 -5.10 -0.68 -0.64
C THR A 108 -4.36 0.59 -0.24
N ALA A 109 -4.28 1.57 -1.15
CA ALA A 109 -3.66 2.88 -0.89
C ALA A 109 -4.34 3.61 0.28
N ARG A 110 -5.69 3.60 0.32
CA ARG A 110 -6.44 4.22 1.42
C ARG A 110 -6.20 3.54 2.77
N VAL A 111 -6.12 2.21 2.82
CA VAL A 111 -5.81 1.47 4.06
C VAL A 111 -4.40 1.77 4.53
N LEU A 112 -3.42 1.74 3.62
CA LEU A 112 -2.03 2.07 3.94
C LEU A 112 -1.86 3.51 4.43
N SER A 113 -2.48 4.49 3.76
CA SER A 113 -2.45 5.90 4.18
C SER A 113 -3.06 6.09 5.56
N CYS A 114 -4.23 5.48 5.80
CA CYS A 114 -4.93 5.58 7.10
C CYS A 114 -4.12 4.96 8.25
N LEU A 115 -3.36 3.89 8.00
CA LEU A 115 -2.45 3.30 8.98
C LEU A 115 -1.22 4.17 9.21
N ALA A 116 -0.58 4.64 8.13
CA ALA A 116 0.66 5.43 8.19
C ALA A 116 0.49 6.78 8.89
N VAL A 117 -0.68 7.40 8.78
CA VAL A 117 -1.01 8.67 9.42
C VAL A 117 -1.50 8.48 10.88
N SER A 118 -1.76 7.23 11.31
CA SER A 118 -2.12 6.92 12.70
C SER A 118 -0.89 6.97 13.60
N ASP A 119 -0.95 7.68 14.72
CA ASP A 119 0.22 7.89 15.60
C ASP A 119 0.86 6.61 16.14
N ASN A 120 0.05 5.59 16.40
CA ASN A 120 0.51 4.30 16.88
C ASN A 120 0.83 3.31 15.75
N GLY A 121 0.50 3.62 14.49
CA GLY A 121 0.64 2.68 13.36
C GLY A 121 -0.21 1.41 13.45
N VAL A 122 -1.15 1.32 14.41
CA VAL A 122 -1.94 0.12 14.71
C VAL A 122 -3.44 0.40 14.62
N LEU A 123 -4.13 -0.32 13.73
CA LEU A 123 -5.58 -0.27 13.60
C LEU A 123 -6.17 -1.66 13.36
N ASN A 124 -7.36 -1.92 13.92
CA ASN A 124 -8.14 -3.12 13.58
C ASN A 124 -9.11 -2.90 12.40
N ALA A 125 -9.68 -3.98 11.88
CA ALA A 125 -10.61 -3.94 10.75
C ALA A 125 -11.84 -3.02 10.99
N ALA A 126 -12.33 -2.96 12.23
CA ALA A 126 -13.48 -2.12 12.56
C ALA A 126 -13.12 -0.64 12.60
N GLU A 127 -11.90 -0.29 13.05
CA GLU A 127 -11.38 1.08 13.01
C GLU A 127 -11.13 1.54 11.58
N LEU A 128 -10.49 0.72 10.76
CA LEU A 128 -10.28 1.00 9.35
C LEU A 128 -11.61 1.20 8.62
N ALA A 129 -12.59 0.31 8.81
CA ALA A 129 -13.92 0.44 8.21
C ALA A 129 -14.62 1.76 8.62
N ARG A 130 -14.48 2.16 9.90
CA ARG A 130 -15.03 3.43 10.40
C ARG A 130 -14.31 4.65 9.81
N ARG A 131 -12.97 4.68 9.83
CA ARG A 131 -12.19 5.82 9.31
C ARG A 131 -12.41 6.00 7.81
N LEU A 132 -12.37 4.90 7.06
CA LEU A 132 -12.50 4.91 5.60
C LEU A 132 -13.95 4.97 5.09
N GLN A 133 -14.94 4.84 5.98
CA GLN A 133 -16.37 4.81 5.65
C GLN A 133 -16.72 3.71 4.62
N VAL A 134 -16.16 2.51 4.82
CA VAL A 134 -16.38 1.34 3.95
C VAL A 134 -16.89 0.14 4.74
N SER A 135 -17.34 -0.92 4.03
CA SER A 135 -17.72 -2.17 4.70
C SER A 135 -16.47 -2.92 5.19
N PRO A 136 -16.55 -3.69 6.31
CA PRO A 136 -15.43 -4.52 6.77
C PRO A 136 -14.91 -5.49 5.70
N ALA A 137 -15.78 -6.03 4.85
CA ALA A 137 -15.39 -6.90 3.74
C ALA A 137 -14.48 -6.19 2.71
N SER A 138 -14.60 -4.86 2.56
CA SER A 138 -13.73 -4.08 1.68
C SER A 138 -12.31 -3.93 2.23
N ILE A 139 -12.13 -4.12 3.55
CA ILE A 139 -10.83 -4.04 4.22
C ILE A 139 -10.04 -5.34 3.99
N SER A 140 -10.70 -6.50 4.05
CA SER A 140 -10.03 -7.80 4.02
C SER A 140 -9.15 -8.01 2.79
N ASN A 141 -9.63 -7.65 1.59
CA ASN A 141 -8.82 -7.79 0.36
C ASN A 141 -7.65 -6.80 0.32
N ALA A 142 -7.87 -5.56 0.79
CA ALA A 142 -6.83 -4.55 0.85
C ALA A 142 -5.71 -4.96 1.83
N VAL A 143 -6.09 -5.46 3.01
CA VAL A 143 -5.16 -6.00 4.00
C VAL A 143 -4.42 -7.21 3.45
N GLY A 144 -5.12 -8.17 2.82
CA GLY A 144 -4.47 -9.35 2.24
C GLY A 144 -3.44 -8.97 1.16
N TYR A 145 -3.72 -7.95 0.36
CA TYR A 145 -2.75 -7.41 -0.59
C TYR A 145 -1.54 -6.78 0.11
N LEU A 146 -1.76 -5.91 1.10
CA LEU A 146 -0.67 -5.24 1.83
C LEU A 146 0.21 -6.23 2.60
N GLU A 147 -0.39 -7.27 3.18
CA GLU A 147 0.30 -8.36 3.86
C GLU A 147 1.16 -9.17 2.87
N MET A 148 0.62 -9.48 1.68
CA MET A 148 1.36 -10.16 0.61
C MET A 148 2.53 -9.31 0.09
N GLN A 149 2.39 -7.98 0.04
CA GLN A 149 3.48 -7.06 -0.31
C GLN A 149 4.38 -6.70 0.90
N ALA A 150 4.18 -7.37 2.04
CA ALA A 150 4.91 -7.15 3.30
C ALA A 150 4.87 -5.71 3.86
N MET A 151 3.91 -4.90 3.40
CA MET A 151 3.70 -3.49 3.79
C MET A 151 3.00 -3.33 5.15
N LEU A 152 2.43 -4.39 5.70
CA LEU A 152 1.91 -4.43 7.07
C LEU A 152 2.09 -5.82 7.66
N ARG A 153 1.95 -5.93 9.00
CA ARG A 153 1.79 -7.20 9.70
C ARG A 153 0.41 -7.33 10.30
N ARG A 154 -0.03 -8.57 10.43
CA ARG A 154 -1.23 -8.93 11.18
C ARG A 154 -0.83 -9.51 12.51
N GLU A 155 -1.25 -8.87 13.58
CA GLU A 155 -1.02 -9.30 14.95
C GLU A 155 -2.33 -9.67 15.63
N ARG A 156 -2.25 -10.51 16.67
CA ARG A 156 -3.39 -10.86 17.50
C ARG A 156 -3.24 -10.24 18.87
N ASP A 157 -4.19 -9.36 19.21
CA ASP A 157 -4.41 -8.89 20.56
C ASP A 157 -5.63 -9.63 21.13
N GLY A 158 -5.35 -10.73 21.83
CA GLY A 158 -6.36 -11.68 22.32
C GLY A 158 -7.20 -12.29 21.18
N ARG A 159 -8.47 -11.87 21.08
CA ARG A 159 -9.42 -12.34 20.04
C ARG A 159 -9.52 -11.41 18.82
N ARG A 160 -8.85 -10.25 18.84
CA ARG A 160 -8.98 -9.24 17.78
C ARG A 160 -7.70 -9.19 16.94
N GLU A 161 -7.88 -9.13 15.62
CA GLU A 161 -6.78 -8.89 14.69
C GLU A 161 -6.47 -7.39 14.65
N GLN A 162 -5.18 -7.07 14.72
CA GLN A 162 -4.63 -5.73 14.54
C GLN A 162 -3.72 -5.72 13.33
N TYR A 163 -3.73 -4.62 12.58
CA TYR A 163 -2.85 -4.39 11.45
C TYR A 163 -1.84 -3.33 11.83
N VAL A 164 -0.57 -3.64 11.62
CA VAL A 164 0.57 -2.87 12.14
C VAL A 164 1.48 -2.43 11.00
N ILE A 165 1.79 -1.14 10.97
CA ILE A 165 2.94 -0.59 10.26
C ILE A 165 3.96 -0.19 11.32
N ASP A 166 5.17 -0.71 11.19
CA ASP A 166 6.26 -0.53 12.13
C ASP A 166 7.54 -0.08 11.39
N GLU A 167 8.56 0.24 12.16
CA GLU A 167 9.86 0.70 11.65
C GLU A 167 10.58 -0.35 10.78
N GLU A 168 10.20 -1.62 10.88
CA GLU A 168 10.75 -2.73 10.10
C GLU A 168 10.05 -2.93 8.75
N MET A 169 8.96 -2.20 8.49
CA MET A 169 8.18 -2.32 7.26
C MET A 169 9.03 -2.10 5.99
N PRO A 170 9.86 -1.05 5.87
CA PRO A 170 10.69 -0.84 4.68
C PRO A 170 11.61 -2.02 4.37
N GLN A 171 12.20 -2.64 5.39
CA GLN A 171 13.09 -3.78 5.26
C GLN A 171 12.33 -5.02 4.78
N ARG A 172 11.12 -5.25 5.30
CA ARG A 172 10.26 -6.35 4.86
C ARG A 172 9.81 -6.17 3.41
N VAL A 173 9.37 -4.98 3.02
CA VAL A 173 8.99 -4.66 1.64
C VAL A 173 10.16 -4.85 0.69
N TRP A 174 11.36 -4.42 1.10
CA TRP A 174 12.58 -4.63 0.31
C TRP A 174 12.89 -6.13 0.12
N ALA A 175 12.87 -6.90 1.20
CA ALA A 175 13.11 -8.34 1.14
C ALA A 175 12.07 -9.07 0.26
N GLU A 176 10.81 -8.67 0.33
CA GLU A 176 9.76 -9.24 -0.52
C GLU A 176 9.94 -8.82 -1.99
N SER A 177 10.37 -7.59 -2.25
CA SER A 177 10.68 -7.12 -3.61
C SER A 177 11.84 -7.92 -4.22
N ILE A 178 12.87 -8.26 -3.44
CA ILE A 178 13.96 -9.15 -3.88
C ILE A 178 13.39 -10.52 -4.27
N ARG A 179 12.56 -11.13 -3.41
CA ARG A 179 11.97 -12.45 -3.68
C ARG A 179 11.10 -12.43 -4.94
N ALA A 180 10.24 -11.43 -5.09
CA ALA A 180 9.41 -11.27 -6.27
C ALA A 180 10.25 -11.11 -7.54
N ASN A 181 11.34 -10.35 -7.48
CA ASN A 181 12.26 -10.17 -8.61
C ASN A 181 13.02 -11.46 -8.95
N GLN A 182 13.42 -12.27 -7.96
CA GLN A 182 14.00 -13.60 -8.21
C GLN A 182 13.02 -14.54 -8.92
N GLU A 183 11.73 -14.48 -8.56
CA GLU A 183 10.70 -15.28 -9.21
C GLU A 183 10.49 -14.86 -10.68
N TRP A 184 10.55 -13.56 -10.98
CA TRP A 184 10.57 -13.06 -12.36
C TRP A 184 11.73 -13.66 -13.16
N VAL A 185 12.96 -13.69 -12.60
CA VAL A 185 14.12 -14.31 -13.27
C VAL A 185 13.86 -15.78 -13.57
N ARG A 186 13.35 -16.52 -12.58
CA ARG A 186 13.10 -17.97 -12.68
C ARG A 186 12.04 -18.29 -13.74
N ILE A 187 10.88 -17.65 -13.66
CA ILE A 187 9.77 -17.89 -14.58
C ILE A 187 10.11 -17.43 -16.00
N ALA A 188 10.78 -16.28 -16.16
CA ALA A 188 11.18 -15.80 -17.48
C ALA A 188 12.21 -16.75 -18.13
N ARG A 189 13.17 -17.28 -17.36
CA ARG A 189 14.11 -18.29 -17.87
C ARG A 189 13.39 -19.56 -18.31
N GLN A 190 12.49 -20.08 -17.47
CA GLN A 190 11.66 -21.24 -17.84
C GLN A 190 10.84 -20.96 -19.11
N GLY A 191 10.30 -19.75 -19.26
CA GLY A 191 9.58 -19.34 -20.46
C GLY A 191 10.48 -19.34 -21.70
N ALA A 192 11.72 -18.88 -21.58
CA ALA A 192 12.71 -18.90 -22.66
C ALA A 192 13.03 -20.33 -23.11
N ASP A 193 13.17 -21.27 -22.16
CA ASP A 193 13.43 -22.69 -22.44
C ASP A 193 12.24 -23.34 -23.15
N VAL A 194 11.01 -23.12 -22.66
CA VAL A 194 9.78 -23.70 -23.23
C VAL A 194 9.50 -23.16 -24.64
N LEU A 195 9.72 -21.86 -24.85
CA LEU A 195 9.44 -21.20 -26.13
C LEU A 195 10.61 -21.31 -27.12
N GLY A 196 11.77 -21.80 -26.68
CA GLY A 196 13.02 -21.85 -27.43
C GLY A 196 13.64 -20.47 -27.63
N VAL A 197 14.84 -20.26 -27.09
CA VAL A 197 15.59 -18.98 -27.14
C VAL A 197 15.82 -18.43 -28.55
N ALA A 198 15.82 -19.29 -29.57
CA ALA A 198 15.97 -18.88 -30.97
C ALA A 198 14.68 -18.29 -31.57
N THR A 199 13.53 -18.46 -30.91
CA THR A 199 12.26 -17.85 -31.35
C THR A 199 12.15 -16.42 -30.83
N PRO A 200 11.41 -15.54 -31.52
CA PRO A 200 11.19 -14.17 -31.02
C PRO A 200 10.52 -14.11 -29.64
N ALA A 201 9.70 -15.11 -29.29
CA ALA A 201 9.04 -15.16 -27.99
C ALA A 201 9.99 -15.63 -26.88
N GLY A 202 10.82 -16.65 -27.17
CA GLY A 202 11.86 -17.10 -26.24
C GLY A 202 12.92 -16.05 -26.00
N ALA A 203 13.35 -15.33 -27.04
CA ALA A 203 14.31 -14.22 -26.92
C ALA A 203 13.80 -13.11 -25.99
N ARG A 204 12.52 -12.71 -26.09
CA ARG A 204 11.92 -11.73 -25.16
C ARG A 204 11.92 -12.21 -23.71
N MET A 205 11.68 -13.50 -23.48
CA MET A 205 11.70 -14.07 -22.12
C MET A 205 13.12 -14.16 -21.57
N ASP A 206 14.11 -14.48 -22.41
CA ASP A 206 15.52 -14.44 -22.04
C ASP A 206 15.97 -13.01 -21.69
N ASP A 207 15.62 -12.02 -22.51
CA ASP A 207 15.90 -10.60 -22.23
C ASP A 207 15.25 -10.15 -20.91
N LEU A 208 14.00 -10.54 -20.66
CA LEU A 208 13.29 -10.23 -19.43
C LEU A 208 13.98 -10.85 -18.20
N SER A 209 14.43 -12.10 -18.32
CA SER A 209 15.19 -12.79 -17.27
C SER A 209 16.51 -12.10 -16.99
N ARG A 210 17.28 -11.74 -18.02
CA ARG A 210 18.56 -11.01 -17.89
C ARG A 210 18.38 -9.62 -17.27
N PHE A 211 17.32 -8.91 -17.65
CA PHE A 211 17.00 -7.60 -17.06
C PHE A 211 16.71 -7.71 -15.56
N HIS A 212 15.81 -8.62 -15.16
CA HIS A 212 15.49 -8.82 -13.75
C HIS A 212 16.66 -9.37 -12.96
N ALA A 213 17.55 -10.17 -13.57
CA ALA A 213 18.77 -10.66 -12.91
C ALA A 213 19.72 -9.50 -12.57
N ARG A 214 19.87 -8.51 -13.46
CA ARG A 214 20.65 -7.30 -13.19
C ARG A 214 20.03 -6.42 -12.11
N ILE A 215 18.69 -6.25 -12.14
CA ILE A 215 17.98 -5.59 -11.04
C ILE A 215 18.24 -6.33 -9.73
N ASN A 216 18.20 -7.66 -9.76
CA ASN A 216 18.44 -8.48 -8.58
C ASN A 216 19.84 -8.25 -8.03
N GLU A 217 20.87 -8.18 -8.86
CA GLU A 217 22.24 -7.88 -8.43
C GLU A 217 22.34 -6.53 -7.72
N VAL A 218 21.65 -5.50 -8.22
CA VAL A 218 21.58 -4.17 -7.57
C VAL A 218 20.78 -4.23 -6.27
N MET A 219 19.65 -4.92 -6.25
CA MET A 219 18.80 -5.06 -5.06
C MET A 219 19.43 -5.93 -3.96
N LEU A 220 20.21 -6.94 -4.38
CA LEU A 220 20.98 -7.87 -3.55
C LEU A 220 22.34 -7.31 -3.16
N ASP A 221 22.70 -6.06 -3.49
CA ASP A 221 23.78 -5.40 -2.76
C ASP A 221 23.33 -5.26 -1.30
N SER A 222 23.64 -6.33 -0.56
CA SER A 222 23.01 -6.74 0.69
C SER A 222 23.31 -5.76 1.82
N ARG A 223 24.26 -4.86 1.57
CA ARG A 223 24.76 -3.88 2.52
C ARG A 223 23.72 -2.77 2.74
N VAL A 224 23.00 -2.36 1.69
CA VAL A 224 21.96 -1.33 1.79
C VAL A 224 20.76 -1.80 2.60
N ALA A 225 20.29 -3.03 2.39
CA ALA A 225 19.11 -3.55 3.09
C ALA A 225 19.35 -3.87 4.58
N VAL A 226 20.52 -4.42 4.91
CA VAL A 226 20.86 -4.87 6.27
C VAL A 226 21.36 -3.70 7.13
N TYR A 227 22.10 -2.76 6.55
CA TYR A 227 22.76 -1.70 7.30
C TYR A 227 22.31 -0.29 6.95
N ALA A 228 21.28 -0.02 6.13
CA ALA A 228 20.85 1.38 5.90
C ALA A 228 20.45 2.09 7.21
N SER A 229 19.67 1.44 8.08
CA SER A 229 19.32 2.01 9.39
C SER A 229 20.55 2.13 10.31
N ASP A 230 21.42 1.11 10.29
CA ASP A 230 22.65 1.13 11.07
C ASP A 230 23.63 2.21 10.59
N ALA A 231 23.68 2.46 9.29
CA ALA A 231 24.48 3.49 8.63
C ALA A 231 24.03 4.88 9.07
N LEU A 232 22.71 5.14 9.07
CA LEU A 232 22.14 6.40 9.57
C LEU A 232 22.43 6.59 11.07
N THR A 233 22.33 5.53 11.87
CA THR A 233 22.60 5.59 13.31
C THR A 233 24.10 5.81 13.60
N ALA A 234 25.00 5.16 12.86
CA ALA A 234 26.44 5.37 12.96
C ALA A 234 26.84 6.79 12.53
N LEU A 235 26.19 7.33 11.48
CA LEU A 235 26.34 8.73 11.05
C LEU A 235 25.87 9.71 12.13
N ALA A 236 24.71 9.47 12.75
CA ALA A 236 24.21 10.29 13.83
C ALA A 236 25.19 10.33 15.01
N ALA A 237 25.79 9.18 15.37
CA ALA A 237 26.82 9.11 16.41
C ALA A 237 28.10 9.87 16.04
N LEU A 238 28.56 9.77 14.79
CA LEU A 238 29.72 10.50 14.30
C LEU A 238 29.48 12.03 14.25
N LEU A 239 28.29 12.45 13.80
CA LEU A 239 27.88 13.85 13.79
C LEU A 239 27.78 14.41 15.21
N HIS A 240 27.14 13.66 16.13
CA HIS A 240 27.02 14.04 17.53
C HIS A 240 28.38 14.17 18.22
N ALA A 241 29.31 13.25 17.94
CA ALA A 241 30.65 13.29 18.50
C ALA A 241 31.49 14.48 18.00
N GLY A 242 31.21 15.01 16.81
CA GLY A 242 31.91 16.15 16.21
C GLY A 242 33.40 15.92 15.92
N ARG A 243 33.90 14.68 16.09
CA ARG A 243 35.30 14.29 15.95
C ARG A 243 35.42 12.88 15.37
N ALA A 244 36.61 12.51 14.94
CA ALA A 244 36.85 11.15 14.45
C ALA A 244 36.70 10.11 15.59
N LEU A 245 36.04 8.99 15.30
CA LEU A 245 35.92 7.83 16.19
C LEU A 245 36.44 6.57 15.50
N SER A 246 37.14 5.71 16.24
CA SER A 246 37.51 4.38 15.74
C SER A 246 36.29 3.46 15.71
N ALA A 247 36.31 2.43 14.84
CA ALA A 247 35.22 1.45 14.78
C ALA A 247 34.95 0.75 16.14
N PRO A 248 35.98 0.38 16.95
CA PRO A 248 35.74 -0.14 18.31
C PRO A 248 35.07 0.85 19.26
N ALA A 249 35.41 2.15 19.17
CA ALA A 249 34.79 3.18 20.01
C ALA A 249 33.31 3.39 19.64
N LEU A 250 33.00 3.40 18.35
CA LEU A 250 31.62 3.41 17.84
C LEU A 250 30.85 2.17 18.28
N ALA A 251 31.45 0.99 18.16
CA ALA A 251 30.83 -0.27 18.57
C ALA A 251 30.48 -0.26 20.07
N SER A 252 31.41 0.19 20.92
CA SER A 252 31.19 0.33 22.36
C SER A 252 30.09 1.35 22.68
N ALA A 253 30.05 2.48 21.97
CA ALA A 253 29.07 3.54 22.21
C ALA A 253 27.65 3.16 21.77
N LEU A 254 27.53 2.38 20.69
CA LEU A 254 26.26 1.94 20.11
C LEU A 254 25.76 0.59 20.67
N GLY A 255 26.58 -0.10 21.47
CA GLY A 255 26.28 -1.47 21.93
C GLY A 255 26.25 -2.49 20.80
N TRP A 256 27.07 -2.29 19.76
CA TRP A 256 27.12 -3.12 18.55
C TRP A 256 28.41 -3.95 18.49
N THR A 257 28.42 -4.96 17.63
CA THR A 257 29.68 -5.62 17.25
C THR A 257 30.50 -4.71 16.33
N VAL A 258 31.83 -4.85 16.36
CA VAL A 258 32.72 -4.10 15.45
C VAL A 258 32.41 -4.41 13.99
N GLU A 259 32.05 -5.66 13.67
CA GLU A 259 31.65 -6.08 12.32
C GLU A 259 30.39 -5.36 11.84
N ARG A 260 29.38 -5.21 12.71
CA ARG A 260 28.15 -4.45 12.40
C ARG A 260 28.45 -2.98 12.10
N VAL A 261 29.30 -2.36 12.92
CA VAL A 261 29.75 -0.97 12.69
C VAL A 261 30.50 -0.84 11.37
N LEU A 262 31.43 -1.75 11.07
CA LEU A 262 32.19 -1.71 9.82
C LEU A 262 31.29 -1.95 8.59
N GLY A 263 30.29 -2.81 8.70
CA GLY A 263 29.26 -3.00 7.67
C GLY A 263 28.48 -1.71 7.41
N ALA A 264 28.02 -1.05 8.47
CA ALA A 264 27.30 0.22 8.41
C ALA A 264 28.13 1.36 7.80
N LEU A 265 29.37 1.54 8.25
CA LEU A 265 30.26 2.58 7.73
C LEU A 265 30.59 2.37 6.25
N ARG A 266 30.78 1.12 5.83
CA ARG A 266 31.05 0.79 4.42
C ARG A 266 29.87 1.13 3.50
N VAL A 267 28.63 0.95 3.97
CA VAL A 267 27.45 1.39 3.23
C VAL A 267 27.48 2.88 2.97
N VAL A 268 27.83 3.68 3.98
CA VAL A 268 27.91 5.14 3.83
C VAL A 268 29.02 5.56 2.86
N GLU A 269 30.18 4.91 2.94
CA GLU A 269 31.33 5.16 2.05
C GLU A 269 30.97 4.84 0.58
N GLU A 270 30.29 3.73 0.32
CA GLU A 270 30.00 3.24 -1.04
C GLU A 270 28.70 3.80 -1.63
N HIS A 271 27.77 4.23 -0.78
CA HIS A 271 26.43 4.69 -1.17
C HIS A 271 26.08 6.04 -0.49
N PRO A 272 26.79 7.13 -0.81
CA PRO A 272 26.62 8.44 -0.15
C PRO A 272 25.21 9.04 -0.29
N HIS A 273 24.42 8.59 -1.26
CA HIS A 273 23.03 9.01 -1.44
C HIS A 273 22.07 8.48 -0.37
N ILE A 274 22.42 7.40 0.34
CA ILE A 274 21.62 6.87 1.46
C ILE A 274 21.70 7.79 2.68
N ALA A 275 22.84 8.45 2.84
CA ALA A 275 23.23 9.23 4.01
C ALA A 275 23.00 10.73 3.87
N GLY A 276 22.54 11.19 2.71
CA GLY A 276 22.44 12.60 2.37
C GLY A 276 21.79 13.43 3.50
N PRO A 277 22.36 14.60 3.89
CA PRO A 277 23.40 15.38 3.22
C PRO A 277 24.86 15.10 3.68
N VAL A 278 25.13 13.96 4.31
CA VAL A 278 26.43 13.68 4.97
C VAL A 278 27.03 12.38 4.42
N THR A 279 28.36 12.25 4.44
CA THR A 279 29.09 11.01 4.18
C THR A 279 30.15 10.77 5.26
N VAL A 280 30.90 9.67 5.18
CA VAL A 280 31.98 9.33 6.11
C VAL A 280 33.32 9.30 5.36
N VAL A 281 34.35 9.86 5.98
CA VAL A 281 35.73 9.76 5.53
C VAL A 281 36.61 9.12 6.59
N ARG A 282 37.65 8.41 6.14
CA ARG A 282 38.70 7.90 7.02
C ARG A 282 39.69 9.01 7.35
N ALA A 283 39.89 9.24 8.64
CA ALA A 283 40.91 10.13 9.19
C ALA A 283 42.11 9.30 9.65
N ALA A 284 43.32 9.77 9.31
CA ALA A 284 44.55 9.24 9.87
C ALA A 284 44.55 9.47 11.39
N SER A 285 44.79 8.42 12.17
CA SER A 285 44.91 8.53 13.62
C SER A 285 46.29 9.06 13.99
N GLY A 286 46.35 10.13 14.78
CA GLY A 286 47.59 10.67 15.33
C GLY A 286 48.20 9.82 16.46
N GLY A 287 47.96 8.51 16.49
CA GLY A 287 48.39 7.59 17.55
C GLY A 287 47.97 6.14 17.28
N SER A 288 48.55 5.18 18.02
CA SER A 288 48.59 3.72 17.77
C SER A 288 47.25 2.95 17.72
N GLY A 289 46.10 3.62 17.67
CA GLY A 289 44.80 3.00 17.39
C GLY A 289 44.43 3.21 15.92
N GLY A 290 43.87 2.20 15.24
CA GLY A 290 43.60 2.22 13.80
C GLY A 290 42.78 3.41 13.27
N SER A 291 42.64 3.48 11.94
CA SER A 291 41.98 4.58 11.20
C SER A 291 40.64 5.00 11.82
N GLY A 292 40.49 6.29 12.12
CA GLY A 292 39.25 6.87 12.62
C GLY A 292 38.28 7.20 11.49
N TYR A 293 36.99 7.27 11.79
CA TYR A 293 35.94 7.68 10.85
C TYR A 293 35.36 9.02 11.30
N ARG A 294 35.10 9.93 10.36
CA ARG A 294 34.46 11.22 10.62
C ARG A 294 33.33 11.45 9.62
N ALA A 295 32.20 11.95 10.09
CA ALA A 295 31.12 12.41 9.23
C ALA A 295 31.46 13.78 8.64
N VAL A 296 31.27 13.95 7.33
CA VAL A 296 31.54 15.19 6.58
C VAL A 296 30.39 15.52 5.63
N PRO A 297 30.15 16.81 5.31
CA PRO A 297 29.12 17.19 4.35
C PRO A 297 29.38 16.62 2.95
N LEU A 298 28.32 16.23 2.24
CA LEU A 298 28.41 15.84 0.84
C LEU A 298 28.44 17.09 -0.06
N VAL A 299 29.64 17.60 -0.35
CA VAL A 299 29.85 18.86 -1.10
C VAL A 299 29.35 18.82 -2.54
N GLU A 300 29.11 17.63 -3.11
CA GLU A 300 28.51 17.44 -4.45
C GLU A 300 27.08 18.01 -4.56
N ARG A 301 26.43 18.28 -3.41
CA ARG A 301 25.10 18.94 -3.36
C ARG A 301 25.17 20.46 -3.30
N LEU A 302 26.36 21.03 -3.18
CA LEU A 302 26.61 22.46 -3.16
C LEU A 302 27.42 22.84 -4.41
N THR A 303 27.01 23.88 -5.10
CA THR A 303 27.84 24.47 -6.16
C THR A 303 29.14 25.03 -5.56
N ALA A 304 30.20 25.12 -6.37
CA ALA A 304 31.46 25.71 -5.93
C ALA A 304 31.30 27.12 -5.35
N ALA A 305 30.34 27.90 -5.88
CA ALA A 305 29.99 29.22 -5.37
C ALA A 305 29.33 29.18 -3.97
N GLN A 306 28.49 28.17 -3.70
CA GLN A 306 27.86 27.98 -2.39
C GLN A 306 28.87 27.50 -1.34
N VAL A 307 29.81 26.63 -1.71
CA VAL A 307 30.90 26.20 -0.81
C VAL A 307 31.77 27.39 -0.43
N ALA A 308 32.22 28.19 -1.39
CA ALA A 308 33.05 29.36 -1.14
C ALA A 308 32.37 30.40 -0.23
N ALA A 309 31.05 30.57 -0.33
CA ALA A 309 30.28 31.49 0.51
C ALA A 309 30.04 31.01 1.95
N LEU A 310 30.27 29.72 2.23
CA LEU A 310 30.15 29.13 3.57
C LEU A 310 31.50 29.01 4.29
N GLU A 311 32.61 29.09 3.55
CA GLU A 311 33.98 29.05 4.06
C GLU A 311 34.56 30.45 4.35
N SER A 312 33.89 31.51 3.90
CA SER A 312 34.19 32.93 4.16
C SER A 312 33.57 33.43 5.47
#